data_AF-A0A2P5WRC1-F1
#
_entry.id   AF-A0A2P5WRC1-F1
#
_cell.length_a   1.000
_cell.length_b   1.000
_cell.length_c   1.000
_cell.angle_alpha   90.00
_cell.angle_beta   90.00
_cell.angle_gamma   90.00
#
_symmetry.space_group_name_H-M   'P 1'
#
loop_
_entity.id
_entity.type
_entity.pdbx_description
1 polymer ?
#
loop_
_entity_poly.entity_id
_entity_poly.type
_entity_poly.pdbx_seq_one_letter_code
_entity_poly.pdbx_strand_id
1 'polypeptide(L)'
;MPRGKPCPEVVAQRGSGDNGILVIFSNSDSNDGVVRLSSDINIEFIFLRPKFCLTTTTVWKVDDYDHSAGKWWVITDGVKGNSGANTLTSWFRIEKANATNEPVLDSDGNEVQTGTPYFIVSSIRGAGGGGLALGRPSGNPCPEVVTQRKSGDNGIPVIFSNSDFNDGIVRLSSDINIEFIPLRPKLCRTTTVWKVDDYDHSAGKWWVVTNGVKGNPGANTLTSWFRIEKAMGGHSYALKYCPAVCGTCPALCNEIEKDYDGEMDRFALSTGPGWSFYFEKVKKSATEIQQVVHI
;
A
#
# COMPACT_ATOMS: atom_id res chain seq x y z
N MET A 1 -19.92 56.76 -38.13
CA MET A 1 -19.13 56.04 -37.11
C MET A 1 -18.93 54.59 -37.55
N PRO A 2 -17.78 53.97 -37.25
CA PRO A 2 -17.18 52.94 -38.09
C PRO A 2 -17.80 51.55 -37.89
N ARG A 3 -17.97 50.84 -39.01
CA ARG A 3 -18.25 49.40 -39.06
C ARG A 3 -17.02 48.66 -38.52
N GLY A 4 -17.21 47.82 -37.50
CA GLY A 4 -16.17 46.90 -37.03
C GLY A 4 -15.78 45.94 -38.16
N LYS A 5 -14.47 45.80 -38.38
CA LYS A 5 -13.85 45.08 -39.51
C LYS A 5 -14.20 43.58 -39.52
N PRO A 6 -14.30 42.94 -40.69
CA PRO A 6 -14.45 41.50 -40.79
C PRO A 6 -13.12 40.82 -40.44
N CYS A 7 -13.15 39.72 -39.69
CA CYS A 7 -11.98 38.85 -39.56
C CYS A 7 -11.80 38.03 -40.86
N PRO A 8 -10.56 37.84 -41.33
CA PRO A 8 -10.29 37.23 -42.62
C PRO A 8 -10.64 35.75 -42.66
N GLU A 9 -11.14 35.36 -43.81
CA GLU A 9 -11.37 33.99 -44.24
C GLU A 9 -10.02 33.26 -44.37
N VAL A 10 -9.88 32.12 -43.68
CA VAL A 10 -8.96 31.06 -44.12
C VAL A 10 -9.78 29.77 -44.23
N VAL A 11 -10.11 29.46 -45.47
CA VAL A 11 -10.71 28.20 -45.91
C VAL A 11 -9.61 27.14 -46.02
N ALA A 12 -9.82 25.97 -45.39
CA ALA A 12 -9.32 24.62 -45.73
C ALA A 12 -9.34 23.75 -44.45
N GLN A 13 -9.78 22.49 -44.44
CA GLN A 13 -10.40 21.62 -45.43
C GLN A 13 -11.23 20.59 -44.62
N ARG A 14 -12.36 20.16 -45.17
CA ARG A 14 -13.27 19.17 -44.58
C ARG A 14 -12.59 17.79 -44.61
N GLY A 15 -12.09 17.32 -43.48
CA GLY A 15 -11.73 15.92 -43.22
C GLY A 15 -12.77 15.33 -42.30
N SER A 16 -13.45 14.30 -42.79
CA SER A 16 -14.50 13.56 -42.07
C SER A 16 -13.90 12.76 -40.91
N GLY A 17 -14.45 12.91 -39.71
CA GLY A 17 -14.18 12.06 -38.56
C GLY A 17 -13.07 12.57 -37.64
N ASP A 18 -13.35 12.52 -36.34
CA ASP A 18 -12.44 12.74 -35.20
C ASP A 18 -12.28 14.18 -34.69
N ASN A 19 -13.22 14.57 -33.82
CA ASN A 19 -13.04 15.67 -32.86
C ASN A 19 -12.11 15.20 -31.71
N GLY A 20 -10.84 14.96 -32.00
CA GLY A 20 -9.84 14.59 -31.00
C GLY A 20 -9.10 15.80 -30.44
N ILE A 21 -8.93 15.84 -29.11
CA ILE A 21 -7.92 16.69 -28.46
C ILE A 21 -6.57 16.00 -28.67
N LEU A 22 -5.61 16.68 -29.30
CA LEU A 22 -4.23 16.21 -29.38
C LEU A 22 -3.52 16.60 -28.08
N VAL A 23 -3.26 15.62 -27.21
CA VAL A 23 -2.43 15.81 -26.01
C VAL A 23 -1.01 15.36 -26.37
N ILE A 24 -0.06 16.30 -26.36
CA ILE A 24 1.36 16.01 -26.59
C ILE A 24 2.03 15.89 -25.24
N PHE A 25 2.62 14.73 -24.95
CA PHE A 25 3.49 14.54 -23.80
C PHE A 25 4.93 14.79 -24.24
N SER A 26 5.60 15.79 -23.66
CA SER A 26 7.05 15.96 -23.83
C SER A 26 7.75 15.65 -22.50
N ASN A 27 8.51 14.56 -22.46
CA ASN A 27 9.45 14.27 -21.38
C ASN A 27 10.85 14.66 -21.86
N SER A 28 11.60 15.46 -21.11
CA SER A 28 12.93 15.90 -21.53
C SER A 28 14.00 14.80 -21.41
N ASP A 29 13.73 13.69 -20.72
CA ASP A 29 14.80 12.84 -20.20
C ASP A 29 14.78 11.36 -20.67
N SER A 30 14.07 10.99 -21.75
CA SER A 30 14.07 9.58 -22.21
C SER A 30 14.00 9.39 -23.74
N ASN A 31 15.07 8.84 -24.32
CA ASN A 31 15.15 8.43 -25.73
C ASN A 31 14.43 7.09 -26.05
N ASP A 32 13.73 6.49 -25.08
CA ASP A 32 13.01 5.21 -25.26
C ASP A 32 11.53 5.38 -25.64
N GLY A 33 11.04 6.62 -25.73
CA GLY A 33 9.63 6.92 -26.01
C GLY A 33 8.67 6.57 -24.86
N VAL A 34 9.19 6.26 -23.67
CA VAL A 34 8.40 5.92 -22.48
C VAL A 34 8.42 7.10 -21.49
N VAL A 35 7.26 7.74 -21.29
CA VAL A 35 7.13 8.81 -20.30
C VAL A 35 7.04 8.21 -18.89
N ARG A 36 8.13 8.29 -18.13
CA ARG A 36 8.19 7.87 -16.72
C ARG A 36 7.97 9.09 -15.81
N LEU A 37 7.07 8.96 -14.84
CA LEU A 37 6.55 10.07 -14.06
C LEU A 37 7.09 10.00 -12.62
N SER A 38 8.06 10.86 -12.29
CA SER A 38 8.59 10.99 -10.92
C SER A 38 8.39 12.40 -10.33
N SER A 39 7.56 13.24 -10.94
CA SER A 39 7.22 14.59 -10.48
C SER A 39 5.94 15.11 -11.15
N ASP A 40 5.41 16.23 -10.62
CA ASP A 40 4.21 16.92 -11.11
C ASP A 40 4.29 17.19 -12.63
N ILE A 41 3.27 16.78 -13.37
CA ILE A 41 3.18 17.00 -14.82
C ILE A 41 2.42 18.29 -15.09
N ASN A 42 3.00 19.17 -15.91
CA ASN A 42 2.24 20.24 -16.55
C ASN A 42 1.63 19.70 -17.84
N ILE A 43 0.30 19.58 -17.88
CA ILE A 43 -0.44 19.26 -19.11
C ILE A 43 -0.97 20.56 -19.69
N GLU A 44 -0.44 20.95 -20.85
CA GLU A 44 -0.88 22.13 -21.58
C GLU A 44 -1.77 21.71 -22.76
N PHE A 45 -3.03 22.13 -22.73
CA PHE A 45 -3.98 21.84 -23.81
C PHE A 45 -3.90 22.95 -24.87
N ILE A 46 -3.37 22.62 -26.05
CA ILE A 46 -3.31 23.54 -27.19
C ILE A 46 -4.50 23.27 -28.11
N PHE A 47 -5.50 24.16 -28.09
CA PHE A 47 -6.69 24.06 -28.93
C PHE A 47 -6.47 24.76 -30.28
N LEU A 48 -6.62 24.04 -31.39
CA LEU A 48 -6.21 24.54 -32.70
C LEU A 48 -7.19 25.47 -33.44
N ARG A 49 -8.43 25.77 -32.95
CA ARG A 49 -9.32 26.82 -33.55
C ARG A 49 -10.33 27.44 -32.54
N PRO A 50 -10.72 28.74 -32.69
CA PRO A 50 -11.53 29.47 -31.73
C PRO A 50 -13.01 29.51 -32.13
N LYS A 51 -13.93 29.15 -31.23
CA LYS A 51 -15.37 29.51 -31.26
C LYS A 51 -16.06 28.94 -30.02
N PHE A 52 -16.01 29.66 -28.89
CA PHE A 52 -17.03 29.73 -27.79
C PHE A 52 -16.37 30.29 -26.53
N CYS A 53 -17.10 31.11 -25.75
CA CYS A 53 -16.67 31.60 -24.44
C CYS A 53 -17.22 30.68 -23.35
N LEU A 54 -16.36 30.06 -22.53
CA LEU A 54 -16.72 29.26 -21.35
C LEU A 54 -16.53 30.06 -20.06
N THR A 55 -17.44 29.90 -19.10
CA THR A 55 -17.37 30.47 -17.74
C THR A 55 -16.57 29.57 -16.79
N THR A 56 -16.01 30.15 -15.73
CA THR A 56 -14.76 29.78 -15.03
C THR A 56 -14.79 28.56 -14.10
N THR A 57 -15.73 27.61 -14.23
CA THR A 57 -15.71 26.40 -13.39
C THR A 57 -16.33 25.21 -14.14
N THR A 58 -15.50 24.50 -14.91
CA THR A 58 -15.86 23.19 -15.45
C THR A 58 -15.04 22.15 -14.69
N VAL A 59 -15.72 21.24 -13.98
CA VAL A 59 -15.06 20.12 -13.29
C VAL A 59 -14.83 19.00 -14.30
N TRP A 60 -13.60 18.50 -14.37
CA TRP A 60 -13.22 17.39 -15.23
C TRP A 60 -13.09 16.14 -14.36
N LYS A 61 -13.65 15.03 -14.82
CA LYS A 61 -13.49 13.71 -14.20
C LYS A 61 -12.83 12.77 -15.21
N VAL A 62 -11.82 12.03 -14.76
CA VAL A 62 -11.27 10.93 -15.54
C VAL A 62 -12.16 9.72 -15.30
N ASP A 63 -12.63 9.09 -16.38
CA ASP A 63 -13.44 7.88 -16.34
C ASP A 63 -12.55 6.63 -16.24
N ASP A 64 -13.16 5.48 -15.99
CA ASP A 64 -12.45 4.19 -15.92
C ASP A 64 -11.67 3.87 -17.21
N TYR A 65 -10.58 3.10 -17.05
CA TYR A 65 -9.72 2.69 -18.18
C TYR A 65 -10.47 1.77 -19.12
N ASP A 66 -10.63 2.19 -20.37
CA ASP A 66 -11.22 1.35 -21.40
C ASP A 66 -10.18 0.34 -21.91
N HIS A 67 -10.29 -0.89 -21.40
CA HIS A 67 -9.43 -2.01 -21.78
C HIS A 67 -9.54 -2.40 -23.26
N SER A 68 -10.65 -2.07 -23.94
CA SER A 68 -10.84 -2.37 -25.36
C SER A 68 -10.18 -1.34 -26.27
N ALA A 69 -10.16 -0.07 -25.84
CA ALA A 69 -9.57 1.03 -26.59
C ALA A 69 -8.12 1.38 -26.17
N GLY A 70 -7.66 0.83 -25.05
CA GLY A 70 -6.31 1.07 -24.50
C GLY A 70 -6.08 2.50 -24.02
N LYS A 71 -7.14 3.23 -23.64
CA LYS A 71 -7.11 4.68 -23.38
C LYS A 71 -7.95 5.05 -22.15
N TRP A 72 -7.62 6.18 -21.54
CA TRP A 72 -8.42 6.83 -20.50
C TRP A 72 -9.33 7.87 -21.14
N TRP A 73 -10.57 7.98 -20.64
CA TRP A 73 -11.50 9.02 -21.06
C TRP A 73 -11.54 10.14 -20.02
N VAL A 74 -11.69 11.37 -20.49
CA VAL A 74 -11.96 12.53 -19.62
C VAL A 74 -13.35 13.03 -19.94
N ILE A 75 -14.21 13.09 -18.93
CA ILE A 75 -15.59 13.55 -19.02
C ILE A 75 -15.76 14.87 -18.27
N THR A 76 -16.53 15.79 -18.82
CA THR A 76 -17.05 16.96 -18.09
C THR A 76 -18.50 16.72 -17.70
N ASP A 77 -18.96 17.41 -16.65
CA ASP A 77 -20.26 17.24 -15.97
C ASP A 77 -21.49 17.04 -16.90
N GLY A 78 -21.69 15.79 -17.33
CA GLY A 78 -22.94 15.27 -17.88
C GLY A 78 -23.37 15.73 -19.28
N VAL A 79 -22.56 16.47 -20.05
CA VAL A 79 -22.94 16.90 -21.40
C VAL A 79 -21.84 16.59 -22.41
N LYS A 80 -22.17 15.87 -23.49
CA LYS A 80 -21.32 15.73 -24.68
C LYS A 80 -21.31 17.08 -25.43
N GLY A 81 -20.55 18.02 -24.89
CA GLY A 81 -20.52 19.41 -25.31
C GLY A 81 -19.44 19.68 -26.35
N ASN A 82 -19.85 20.25 -27.48
CA ASN A 82 -18.98 20.82 -28.49
C ASN A 82 -18.65 22.26 -28.03
N SER A 83 -17.41 22.56 -27.65
CA SER A 83 -17.09 23.89 -27.10
C SER A 83 -15.68 24.34 -27.44
N GLY A 84 -15.61 25.56 -27.97
CA GLY A 84 -14.38 26.26 -28.28
C GLY A 84 -13.72 27.01 -27.12
N ALA A 85 -12.69 27.73 -27.55
CA ALA A 85 -11.53 28.17 -26.79
C ALA A 85 -11.83 29.01 -25.55
N ASN A 86 -11.27 28.56 -24.41
CA ASN A 86 -10.63 29.37 -23.38
C ASN A 86 -9.57 28.46 -22.70
N THR A 87 -8.32 28.92 -22.61
CA THR A 87 -7.25 28.20 -21.90
C THR A 87 -7.52 28.23 -20.39
N LEU A 88 -7.62 27.06 -19.76
CA LEU A 88 -7.60 26.90 -18.32
C LEU A 88 -6.41 26.00 -17.98
N THR A 89 -5.38 26.56 -17.34
CA THR A 89 -4.35 25.78 -16.66
C THR A 89 -4.97 25.24 -15.37
N SER A 90 -5.59 24.06 -15.46
CA SER A 90 -5.99 23.32 -14.27
C SER A 90 -4.92 22.28 -13.97
N TRP A 91 -4.43 22.29 -12.73
CA TRP A 91 -3.44 21.35 -12.24
C TRP A 91 -4.22 20.15 -11.72
N PHE A 92 -4.06 18.99 -12.36
CA PHE A 92 -4.64 17.73 -11.87
C PHE A 92 -3.53 16.70 -11.75
N ARG A 93 -3.50 16.01 -10.60
CA ARG A 93 -2.56 14.95 -10.32
C ARG A 93 -3.11 13.66 -10.92
N ILE A 94 -2.46 13.13 -11.97
CA ILE A 94 -2.76 11.79 -12.47
C ILE A 94 -1.77 10.83 -11.79
N GLU A 95 -2.28 9.95 -10.93
CA GLU A 95 -1.52 8.81 -10.43
C GLU A 95 -2.12 7.52 -10.98
N LYS A 96 -1.36 6.82 -11.83
CA LYS A 96 -1.38 5.37 -11.90
C LYS A 96 -0.02 4.86 -12.32
N ALA A 97 0.85 4.64 -11.35
CA ALA A 97 2.06 3.84 -11.54
C ALA A 97 1.75 2.42 -11.08
N ASN A 98 1.50 1.49 -12.00
CA ASN A 98 1.68 0.06 -11.73
C ASN A 98 3.17 -0.28 -11.85
N ALA A 99 4.02 0.42 -11.10
CA ALA A 99 5.26 -0.18 -10.65
C ALA A 99 4.85 -1.06 -9.47
N THR A 100 4.78 -2.37 -9.67
CA THR A 100 4.61 -3.30 -8.55
C THR A 100 5.72 -3.02 -7.56
N ASN A 101 5.37 -2.72 -6.30
CA ASN A 101 6.35 -2.45 -5.27
C ASN A 101 7.39 -3.58 -5.17
N GLU A 102 8.60 -3.24 -4.76
CA GLU A 102 9.67 -4.24 -4.62
C GLU A 102 9.25 -5.35 -3.66
N PRO A 103 9.63 -6.61 -3.92
CA PRO A 103 9.33 -7.71 -3.03
C PRO A 103 10.09 -7.58 -1.71
N VAL A 104 9.46 -8.02 -0.62
CA VAL A 104 10.15 -8.30 0.64
C VAL A 104 10.95 -9.57 0.46
N LEU A 105 12.20 -9.58 0.92
CA LEU A 105 13.11 -10.73 0.82
C LEU A 105 13.30 -11.37 2.19
N ASP A 106 13.38 -12.69 2.21
CA ASP A 106 13.80 -13.45 3.37
C ASP A 106 15.33 -13.43 3.54
N SER A 107 15.81 -14.02 4.64
CA SER A 107 17.23 -14.10 4.98
C SER A 107 18.08 -14.85 3.96
N ASP A 108 17.46 -15.70 3.13
CA ASP A 108 18.12 -16.44 2.05
C ASP A 108 18.09 -15.65 0.72
N GLY A 109 17.49 -14.45 0.71
CA GLY A 109 17.37 -13.58 -0.46
C GLY A 109 16.20 -13.93 -1.39
N ASN A 110 15.29 -14.82 -0.97
CA ASN A 110 14.11 -15.18 -1.76
C ASN A 110 12.92 -14.29 -1.40
N GLU A 111 11.99 -14.15 -2.33
CA GLU A 111 10.76 -13.38 -2.09
C GLU A 111 9.91 -14.02 -0.97
N VAL A 112 9.43 -13.19 -0.06
CA VAL A 112 8.47 -13.60 0.97
C VAL A 112 7.12 -13.87 0.31
N GLN A 113 6.59 -15.07 0.51
CA GLN A 113 5.35 -15.53 -0.13
C GLN A 113 4.17 -15.50 0.85
N THR A 114 3.00 -15.14 0.35
CA THR A 114 1.75 -15.29 1.12
C THR A 114 1.45 -16.76 1.38
N GLY A 115 0.75 -17.07 2.46
CA GLY A 115 0.41 -18.46 2.83
C GLY A 115 1.59 -19.32 3.32
N THR A 116 2.83 -18.86 3.17
CA THR A 116 4.03 -19.57 3.61
C THR A 116 4.42 -19.14 5.03
N PRO A 117 4.81 -20.08 5.92
CA PRO A 117 5.27 -19.73 7.26
C PRO A 117 6.66 -19.07 7.30
N TYR A 118 6.78 -17.95 8.00
CA TYR A 118 8.04 -17.26 8.28
C TYR A 118 8.18 -16.89 9.76
N PHE A 119 9.37 -16.98 10.32
CA PHE A 119 9.68 -16.30 11.57
C PHE A 119 9.96 -14.82 11.29
N ILE A 120 9.46 -13.93 12.15
CA ILE A 120 9.87 -12.52 12.19
C ILE A 120 10.90 -12.40 13.31
N VAL A 121 12.14 -12.06 12.98
CA VAL A 121 13.26 -12.06 13.94
C VAL A 121 13.92 -10.69 13.95
N SER A 122 14.25 -10.18 15.13
CA SER A 122 14.96 -8.90 15.22
C SER A 122 16.36 -9.02 14.62
N SER A 123 16.72 -8.04 13.80
CA SER A 123 18.07 -7.90 13.23
C SER A 123 19.09 -7.36 14.24
N ILE A 124 18.62 -6.91 15.42
CA ILE A 124 19.48 -6.35 16.46
C ILE A 124 20.19 -7.49 17.19
N ARG A 125 21.51 -7.41 17.28
CA ARG A 125 22.34 -8.44 17.93
C ARG A 125 22.27 -8.36 19.45
N GLY A 126 22.62 -9.46 20.12
CA GLY A 126 22.72 -9.51 21.59
C GLY A 126 21.36 -9.41 22.28
N ALA A 127 21.26 -8.57 23.31
CA ALA A 127 20.07 -8.44 24.15
C ALA A 127 18.83 -7.88 23.40
N GLY A 128 19.02 -7.23 22.26
CA GLY A 128 17.92 -6.77 21.40
C GLY A 128 17.38 -7.84 20.43
N GLY A 129 18.03 -9.01 20.37
CA GLY A 129 17.67 -10.09 19.44
C GLY A 129 16.51 -10.97 19.93
N GLY A 130 16.08 -11.87 19.05
CA GLY A 130 14.97 -12.80 19.30
C GLY A 130 13.79 -12.55 18.38
N GLY A 131 12.99 -13.58 18.14
CA GLY A 131 11.83 -13.54 17.28
C GLY A 131 10.52 -13.30 18.00
N LEU A 132 9.45 -13.17 17.22
CA LEU A 132 8.15 -12.75 17.73
C LEU A 132 7.29 -13.92 18.17
N ALA A 133 6.49 -13.72 19.22
CA ALA A 133 5.60 -14.75 19.75
C ALA A 133 4.38 -14.15 20.44
N LEU A 134 3.43 -15.03 20.78
CA LEU A 134 2.29 -14.72 21.62
C LEU A 134 2.73 -14.55 23.09
N GLY A 135 2.37 -13.41 23.67
CA GLY A 135 2.48 -13.09 25.09
C GLY A 135 1.12 -13.01 25.77
N ARG A 136 1.11 -13.19 27.09
CA ARG A 136 -0.10 -13.18 27.92
C ARG A 136 0.12 -12.26 29.12
N PRO A 137 -0.47 -11.07 29.12
CA PRO A 137 -0.46 -10.20 30.29
C PRO A 137 -1.10 -10.90 31.49
N SER A 138 -0.55 -10.67 32.69
CA SER A 138 -0.98 -11.38 33.90
C SER A 138 -2.43 -11.05 34.31
N GLY A 139 -2.83 -9.78 34.15
CA GLY A 139 -4.16 -9.30 34.55
C GLY A 139 -5.27 -9.58 33.53
N ASN A 140 -4.95 -9.49 32.23
CA ASN A 140 -5.89 -9.81 31.15
C ASN A 140 -5.19 -10.63 30.07
N PRO A 141 -5.26 -11.98 30.12
CA PRO A 141 -4.48 -12.83 29.24
C PRO A 141 -5.03 -12.91 27.81
N CYS A 142 -6.23 -12.37 27.54
CA CYS A 142 -6.89 -12.41 26.25
C CYS A 142 -7.40 -11.01 25.83
N PRO A 143 -7.21 -10.58 24.56
CA PRO A 143 -6.47 -11.29 23.52
C PRO A 143 -4.97 -11.41 23.85
N GLU A 144 -4.31 -12.41 23.29
CA GLU A 144 -2.86 -12.54 23.42
C GLU A 144 -2.19 -11.36 22.70
N VAL A 145 -1.04 -10.91 23.22
CA VAL A 145 -0.32 -9.74 22.69
C VAL A 145 0.89 -10.18 21.87
N VAL A 146 1.38 -9.31 20.99
CA VAL A 146 2.58 -9.57 20.19
C VAL A 146 3.82 -9.21 21.01
N THR A 147 4.70 -10.18 21.25
CA THR A 147 5.89 -10.03 22.10
C THR A 147 7.16 -10.46 21.41
N GLN A 148 8.31 -9.98 21.92
CA GLN A 148 9.61 -10.47 21.51
C GLN A 148 10.14 -11.54 22.49
N ARG A 149 10.66 -12.64 21.95
CA ARG A 149 11.42 -13.65 22.71
C ARG A 149 12.85 -13.19 22.93
N LYS A 150 13.57 -13.92 23.79
CA LYS A 150 14.99 -13.67 24.03
C LYS A 150 15.82 -14.08 22.80
N SER A 151 17.01 -13.51 22.70
CA SER A 151 18.02 -13.87 21.71
C SER A 151 18.24 -15.39 21.65
N GLY A 152 18.26 -15.94 20.44
CA GLY A 152 18.40 -17.39 20.18
C GLY A 152 17.08 -18.16 20.06
N ASP A 153 15.94 -17.53 20.34
CA ASP A 153 14.61 -18.10 20.08
C ASP A 153 13.92 -17.32 18.95
N ASN A 154 13.63 -18.01 17.84
CA ASN A 154 12.97 -17.41 16.67
C ASN A 154 11.46 -17.19 16.88
N GLY A 155 10.88 -17.68 17.97
CA GLY A 155 9.50 -17.46 18.33
C GLY A 155 8.51 -18.33 17.56
N ILE A 156 7.36 -17.76 17.20
CA ILE A 156 6.25 -18.46 16.54
C ILE A 156 6.18 -17.95 15.10
N PRO A 157 6.12 -18.85 14.09
CA PRO A 157 5.97 -18.43 12.71
C PRO A 157 4.66 -17.68 12.47
N VAL A 158 4.68 -16.78 11.51
CA VAL A 158 3.52 -16.10 10.97
C VAL A 158 3.24 -16.51 9.53
N ILE A 159 2.00 -16.28 9.11
CA ILE A 159 1.57 -16.31 7.71
C ILE A 159 1.16 -14.90 7.31
N PHE A 160 1.62 -14.46 6.15
CA PHE A 160 1.19 -13.20 5.53
C PHE A 160 0.03 -13.43 4.55
N SER A 161 -0.84 -12.44 4.43
CA SER A 161 -1.92 -12.42 3.43
C SER A 161 -2.11 -11.00 2.91
N ASN A 162 -2.04 -10.83 1.59
CA ASN A 162 -2.15 -9.54 0.94
C ASN A 162 -3.61 -9.06 0.89
N SER A 163 -3.79 -7.74 0.81
CA SER A 163 -5.09 -7.13 0.51
C SER A 163 -5.54 -7.42 -0.92
N ASP A 164 -4.60 -7.48 -1.88
CA ASP A 164 -4.82 -8.05 -3.21
C ASP A 164 -4.54 -9.55 -3.17
N PHE A 165 -5.60 -10.35 -3.18
CA PHE A 165 -5.53 -11.80 -3.13
C PHE A 165 -4.91 -12.46 -4.37
N ASN A 166 -4.75 -11.71 -5.48
CA ASN A 166 -4.13 -12.22 -6.70
C ASN A 166 -2.59 -12.16 -6.64
N ASP A 167 -2.02 -11.37 -5.74
CA ASP A 167 -0.56 -11.30 -5.57
C ASP A 167 -0.10 -12.30 -4.51
N GLY A 168 0.67 -13.28 -4.94
CA GLY A 168 1.28 -14.29 -4.07
C GLY A 168 2.54 -13.81 -3.33
N ILE A 169 3.05 -12.61 -3.67
CA ILE A 169 4.31 -12.08 -3.15
C ILE A 169 4.01 -10.95 -2.17
N VAL A 170 4.65 -10.96 -1.01
CA VAL A 170 4.58 -9.85 -0.05
C VAL A 170 5.52 -8.74 -0.53
N ARG A 171 4.96 -7.55 -0.79
CA ARG A 171 5.70 -6.40 -1.32
C ARG A 171 5.80 -5.27 -0.30
N LEU A 172 6.82 -4.44 -0.47
CA LEU A 172 6.98 -3.21 0.31
C LEU A 172 5.74 -2.32 0.18
N SER A 173 5.39 -1.63 1.25
CA SER A 173 4.28 -0.66 1.30
C SER A 173 2.90 -1.18 0.87
N SER A 174 2.74 -2.49 0.72
CA SER A 174 1.45 -3.14 0.43
C SER A 174 0.76 -3.54 1.73
N ASP A 175 -0.55 -3.38 1.78
CA ASP A 175 -1.35 -3.72 2.96
C ASP A 175 -1.45 -5.25 3.10
N ILE A 176 -1.01 -5.76 4.25
CA ILE A 176 -1.00 -7.18 4.59
C ILE A 176 -1.62 -7.45 5.96
N ASN A 177 -2.25 -8.61 6.10
CA ASN A 177 -2.51 -9.20 7.40
C ASN A 177 -1.33 -10.08 7.84
N ILE A 178 -1.09 -10.12 9.15
CA ILE A 178 -0.07 -10.97 9.78
C ILE A 178 -0.79 -11.87 10.79
N GLU A 179 -0.55 -13.17 10.72
CA GLU A 179 -1.25 -14.15 11.56
C GLU A 179 -0.25 -15.15 12.15
N PHE A 180 -0.17 -15.27 13.48
CA PHE A 180 0.63 -16.33 14.10
C PHE A 180 0.02 -17.70 13.84
N ILE A 181 0.87 -18.68 13.52
CA ILE A 181 0.45 -20.08 13.43
C ILE A 181 0.22 -20.60 14.87
N PRO A 182 -0.99 -21.09 15.19
CA PRO A 182 -1.26 -21.63 16.52
C PRO A 182 -0.54 -22.97 16.71
N LEU A 183 0.62 -22.95 17.38
CA LEU A 183 1.41 -24.16 17.67
C LEU A 183 0.89 -24.96 18.88
N ARG A 184 -0.06 -24.40 19.65
CA ARG A 184 -0.62 -25.00 20.86
C ARG A 184 -2.15 -24.80 20.88
N PRO A 185 -2.91 -25.62 21.64
CA PRO A 185 -4.33 -25.40 21.84
C PRO A 185 -4.61 -23.97 22.31
N LYS A 186 -5.59 -23.34 21.65
CA LYS A 186 -5.95 -21.94 21.91
C LYS A 186 -6.51 -21.79 23.32
N LEU A 187 -5.82 -21.01 24.16
CA LEU A 187 -6.34 -20.62 25.47
C LEU A 187 -7.43 -19.55 25.29
N CYS A 188 -7.16 -18.55 24.46
CA CYS A 188 -8.11 -17.52 24.10
C CYS A 188 -8.96 -17.98 22.91
N ARG A 189 -10.29 -17.77 22.97
CA ARG A 189 -11.20 -18.04 21.85
C ARG A 189 -11.17 -16.92 20.80
N THR A 190 -9.98 -16.41 20.51
CA THR A 190 -9.71 -15.28 19.60
C THR A 190 -8.90 -15.74 18.39
N THR A 191 -8.83 -14.88 17.37
CA THR A 191 -7.91 -15.11 16.24
C THR A 191 -6.48 -14.74 16.65
N THR A 192 -5.49 -15.28 15.93
CA THR A 192 -4.07 -14.92 16.06
C THR A 192 -3.64 -13.91 15.00
N VAL A 193 -4.61 -13.33 14.29
CA VAL A 193 -4.42 -12.23 13.34
C VAL A 193 -4.09 -10.98 14.13
N TRP A 194 -3.08 -10.25 13.70
CA TRP A 194 -2.64 -9.03 14.36
C TRP A 194 -3.63 -7.90 14.11
N LYS A 195 -3.74 -7.00 15.08
CA LYS A 195 -4.38 -5.69 14.93
C LYS A 195 -3.71 -4.67 15.83
N VAL A 196 -3.92 -3.39 15.52
CA VAL A 196 -3.73 -2.31 16.47
C VAL A 196 -4.97 -2.24 17.36
N ASP A 197 -4.77 -2.25 18.69
CA ASP A 197 -5.86 -2.15 19.66
C ASP A 197 -6.29 -0.70 19.91
N ASP A 198 -7.36 -0.53 20.68
CA ASP A 198 -7.77 0.78 21.16
C ASP A 198 -6.66 1.44 22.00
N TYR A 199 -6.67 2.78 22.05
CA TYR A 199 -5.63 3.52 22.76
C TYR A 199 -5.65 3.19 24.26
N ASP A 200 -4.52 2.70 24.75
CA ASP A 200 -4.32 2.47 26.16
C ASP A 200 -3.88 3.78 26.82
N HIS A 201 -4.84 4.46 27.45
CA HIS A 201 -4.61 5.70 28.17
C HIS A 201 -3.65 5.55 29.36
N SER A 202 -3.51 4.36 29.94
CA SER A 202 -2.65 4.13 31.11
C SER A 202 -1.18 4.06 30.71
N ALA A 203 -0.89 3.44 29.57
CA ALA A 203 0.47 3.38 29.02
C ALA A 203 0.79 4.52 28.05
N GLY A 204 -0.24 5.19 27.52
CA GLY A 204 -0.12 6.21 26.48
C GLY A 204 0.24 5.62 25.12
N LYS A 205 -0.26 4.41 24.79
CA LYS A 205 0.21 3.61 23.65
C LYS A 205 -0.94 3.03 22.82
N TRP A 206 -0.68 2.85 21.53
CA TRP A 206 -1.49 2.02 20.64
C TRP A 206 -0.79 0.68 20.48
N TRP A 207 -1.26 -0.34 21.20
CA TRP A 207 -0.61 -1.65 21.24
C TRP A 207 -0.92 -2.50 20.02
N VAL A 208 0.06 -3.31 19.60
CA VAL A 208 -0.15 -4.37 18.62
C VAL A 208 -0.49 -5.66 19.36
N VAL A 209 -1.70 -6.14 19.13
CA VAL A 209 -2.28 -7.32 19.79
C VAL A 209 -2.81 -8.30 18.74
N THR A 210 -3.34 -9.43 19.19
CA THR A 210 -4.07 -10.36 18.31
C THR A 210 -5.58 -10.09 18.32
N ASN A 211 -6.38 -11.04 17.81
CA ASN A 211 -7.83 -10.89 17.62
C ASN A 211 -8.23 -9.90 16.52
N GLY A 212 -7.39 -9.74 15.50
CA GLY A 212 -7.73 -9.04 14.26
C GLY A 212 -8.62 -9.86 13.33
N VAL A 213 -8.99 -9.26 12.21
CA VAL A 213 -9.80 -9.88 11.15
C VAL A 213 -8.97 -10.01 9.89
N LYS A 214 -8.94 -11.21 9.32
CA LYS A 214 -8.24 -11.49 8.07
C LYS A 214 -9.12 -11.17 6.86
N GLY A 215 -8.53 -10.54 5.85
CA GLY A 215 -9.19 -10.24 4.59
C GLY A 215 -10.25 -9.14 4.70
N ASN A 216 -11.14 -9.08 3.71
CA ASN A 216 -12.15 -8.04 3.55
C ASN A 216 -11.58 -6.62 3.68
N PRO A 217 -10.64 -6.20 2.80
CA PRO A 217 -10.00 -4.88 2.86
C PRO A 217 -11.05 -3.76 2.88
N GLY A 218 -10.99 -2.88 3.89
CA GLY A 218 -11.93 -1.77 4.01
C GLY A 218 -12.02 -1.22 5.43
N ALA A 219 -12.99 -0.34 5.66
CA ALA A 219 -13.18 0.36 6.93
C ALA A 219 -13.37 -0.59 8.12
N ASN A 220 -14.09 -1.70 7.93
CA ASN A 220 -14.44 -2.65 9.01
C ASN A 220 -13.24 -3.48 9.50
N THR A 221 -12.18 -3.59 8.71
CA THR A 221 -10.98 -4.39 9.04
C THR A 221 -9.72 -3.53 9.13
N LEU A 222 -9.88 -2.20 9.11
CA LEU A 222 -8.80 -1.22 8.98
C LEU A 222 -7.63 -1.46 9.95
N THR A 223 -7.94 -1.82 11.20
CA THR A 223 -6.95 -2.04 12.28
C THR A 223 -6.09 -3.28 12.11
N SER A 224 -6.43 -4.20 11.20
CA SER A 224 -5.72 -5.46 10.99
C SER A 224 -4.74 -5.42 9.80
N TRP A 225 -4.54 -4.26 9.19
CA TRP A 225 -3.69 -4.07 8.02
C TRP A 225 -2.38 -3.37 8.37
N PHE A 226 -1.27 -4.03 8.04
CA PHE A 226 0.08 -3.58 8.30
C PHE A 226 0.83 -3.46 6.98
N ARG A 227 2.01 -2.84 7.03
CA ARG A 227 2.96 -2.75 5.91
C ARG A 227 4.35 -3.15 6.37
N ILE A 228 5.14 -3.60 5.41
CA ILE A 228 6.57 -3.83 5.59
C ILE A 228 7.30 -2.76 4.79
N GLU A 229 8.24 -2.09 5.45
CA GLU A 229 9.10 -1.06 4.86
C GLU A 229 10.57 -1.46 4.98
N LYS A 230 11.44 -0.88 4.17
CA LYS A 230 12.89 -0.99 4.39
C LYS A 230 13.24 -0.23 5.68
N ALA A 231 13.94 -0.87 6.60
CA ALA A 231 14.45 -0.19 7.79
C ALA A 231 15.67 0.69 7.44
N MET A 232 16.00 1.63 8.32
CA MET A 232 17.22 2.44 8.19
C MET A 232 18.45 1.55 8.03
N GLY A 233 19.25 1.80 6.99
CA GLY A 233 20.42 0.99 6.64
C GLY A 233 20.18 -0.11 5.59
N GLY A 234 18.95 -0.28 5.07
CA GLY A 234 18.65 -0.94 3.78
C GLY A 234 18.70 -2.47 3.74
N HIS A 235 19.35 -3.13 4.71
CA HIS A 235 19.50 -4.59 4.77
C HIS A 235 18.50 -5.30 5.68
N SER A 236 17.52 -4.58 6.22
CA SER A 236 16.48 -5.11 7.11
C SER A 236 15.16 -4.40 6.87
N TYR A 237 14.12 -4.84 7.56
CA TYR A 237 12.74 -4.37 7.39
C TYR A 237 12.17 -3.83 8.69
N ALA A 238 11.24 -2.89 8.58
CA ALA A 238 10.44 -2.39 9.69
C ALA A 238 8.96 -2.69 9.42
N LEU A 239 8.21 -2.94 10.49
CA LEU A 239 6.76 -3.06 10.42
C LEU A 239 6.13 -1.70 10.67
N LYS A 240 5.08 -1.39 9.92
CA LYS A 240 4.37 -0.12 9.99
C LYS A 240 2.87 -0.37 10.01
N TYR A 241 2.14 0.47 10.74
CA TYR A 241 0.69 0.57 10.61
C TYR A 241 0.38 1.86 9.87
N CYS A 242 -0.05 1.74 8.61
CA CYS A 242 -0.47 2.86 7.77
C CYS A 242 -1.38 2.34 6.64
N PRO A 243 -2.58 1.85 6.98
CA PRO A 243 -3.42 1.12 6.04
C PRO A 243 -3.98 2.05 4.95
N ALA A 244 -4.00 1.60 3.68
CA ALA A 244 -4.68 2.30 2.58
C ALA A 244 -5.86 1.52 2.00
N VAL A 245 -6.27 0.43 2.65
CA VAL A 245 -7.47 -0.36 2.28
C VAL A 245 -8.78 0.44 2.34
N CYS A 246 -8.77 1.64 2.94
CA CYS A 246 -9.88 2.58 2.92
C CYS A 246 -9.36 4.01 2.68
N GLY A 247 -9.50 4.53 1.46
CA GLY A 247 -8.96 5.84 1.07
C GLY A 247 -9.59 7.05 1.76
N THR A 248 -10.76 6.90 2.37
CA THR A 248 -11.48 7.99 3.07
C THR A 248 -11.46 7.85 4.59
N CYS A 249 -10.93 6.75 5.11
CA CYS A 249 -10.92 6.51 6.55
C CYS A 249 -9.76 7.27 7.20
N PRO A 250 -9.99 7.99 8.32
CA PRO A 250 -8.88 8.46 9.13
C PRO A 250 -8.17 7.24 9.73
N ALA A 251 -6.88 7.10 9.44
CA ALA A 251 -6.04 6.04 9.98
C ALA A 251 -4.77 6.64 10.58
N LEU A 252 -4.27 6.01 11.64
CA LEU A 252 -2.93 6.28 12.13
C LEU A 252 -1.92 5.82 11.07
N CYS A 253 -0.78 6.50 11.00
CA CYS A 253 0.32 6.13 10.11
C CYS A 253 1.63 6.26 10.89
N ASN A 254 2.05 5.17 11.52
CA ASN A 254 3.19 5.15 12.45
C ASN A 254 4.01 3.87 12.29
N GLU A 255 5.29 3.96 12.61
CA GLU A 255 6.17 2.79 12.71
C GLU A 255 5.80 1.95 13.94
N ILE A 256 6.21 0.68 13.93
CA ILE A 256 6.03 -0.22 15.07
C ILE A 256 7.37 -0.43 15.77
N GLU A 257 7.39 -0.16 17.06
CA GLU A 257 8.57 -0.30 17.90
C GLU A 257 8.33 -1.19 19.11
N LYS A 258 9.44 -1.76 19.60
CA LYS A 258 9.46 -2.51 20.84
C LYS A 258 9.31 -1.56 22.02
N ASP A 259 8.46 -1.93 22.95
CA ASP A 259 8.22 -1.20 24.20
C ASP A 259 8.00 -2.21 25.34
N TYR A 260 8.30 -1.80 26.58
CA TYR A 260 8.19 -2.65 27.76
C TYR A 260 6.95 -2.26 28.55
N ASP A 261 6.03 -3.21 28.72
CA ASP A 261 4.74 -2.92 29.35
C ASP A 261 4.68 -3.09 30.87
N GLY A 262 5.82 -3.36 31.50
CA GLY A 262 5.91 -3.72 32.91
C GLY A 262 6.13 -5.21 33.14
N GLU A 263 5.79 -6.07 32.18
CA GLU A 263 5.88 -7.53 32.28
C GLU A 263 6.69 -8.16 31.13
N MET A 264 6.55 -7.65 29.91
CA MET A 264 7.16 -8.20 28.71
C MET A 264 7.48 -7.13 27.66
N ASP A 265 8.43 -7.46 26.79
CA ASP A 265 8.71 -6.69 25.58
C ASP A 265 7.59 -6.98 24.56
N ARG A 266 6.75 -5.97 24.30
CA ARG A 266 5.68 -6.00 23.29
C ARG A 266 5.84 -4.87 22.28
N PHE A 267 4.91 -4.74 21.33
CA PHE A 267 5.03 -3.79 20.23
C PHE A 267 3.91 -2.75 20.22
N ALA A 268 4.26 -1.49 19.96
CA ALA A 268 3.34 -0.37 19.87
C ALA A 268 3.64 0.53 18.69
N LEU A 269 2.65 1.34 18.30
CA LEU A 269 2.88 2.43 17.37
C LEU A 269 3.81 3.48 17.99
N SER A 270 4.78 3.95 17.22
CA SER A 270 5.80 4.91 17.62
C SER A 270 6.11 5.90 16.49
N THR A 271 6.62 7.08 16.87
CA THR A 271 7.16 8.08 15.93
C THR A 271 8.66 7.88 15.68
N GLY A 272 9.25 6.81 16.21
CA GLY A 272 10.64 6.44 16.01
C GLY A 272 10.93 5.81 14.65
N PRO A 273 12.17 5.35 14.40
CA PRO A 273 12.60 4.77 13.13
C PRO A 273 12.02 3.38 12.81
N GLY A 274 11.33 2.74 13.76
CA GLY A 274 10.79 1.39 13.61
C GLY A 274 11.78 0.30 14.05
N TRP A 275 11.24 -0.80 14.58
CA TRP A 275 12.07 -1.92 15.01
C TRP A 275 12.56 -2.73 13.80
N SER A 276 13.85 -3.04 13.78
CA SER A 276 14.49 -3.74 12.67
C SER A 276 14.32 -5.25 12.76
N PHE A 277 13.79 -5.83 11.68
CA PHE A 277 13.50 -7.24 11.51
C PHE A 277 14.10 -7.81 10.22
N TYR A 278 14.27 -9.12 10.20
CA TYR A 278 14.40 -9.93 9.00
C TYR A 278 13.41 -11.10 9.07
N PHE A 279 13.16 -11.71 7.91
CA PHE A 279 12.22 -12.82 7.78
C PHE A 279 13.00 -14.10 7.52
N GLU A 280 12.75 -15.15 8.30
CA GLU A 280 13.36 -16.46 8.10
C GLU A 280 12.28 -17.46 7.70
N LYS A 281 12.42 -18.08 6.53
CA LYS A 281 11.46 -19.06 6.04
C LYS A 281 11.51 -20.32 6.92
N VAL A 282 10.34 -20.81 7.35
CA VAL A 282 10.29 -22.07 8.09
C VAL A 282 10.67 -23.21 7.15
N LYS A 283 11.78 -23.89 7.44
CA LYS A 283 12.22 -25.06 6.70
C LYS A 283 11.35 -26.24 7.09
N LYS A 284 10.73 -26.89 6.09
CA LYS A 284 10.08 -28.19 6.32
C LYS A 284 11.14 -29.18 6.79
N SER A 285 10.87 -29.88 7.90
CA SER A 285 11.75 -30.95 8.34
C SER A 285 11.78 -32.06 7.28
N ALA A 286 12.96 -32.60 6.98
CA ALA A 286 13.13 -33.77 6.11
C ALA A 286 12.34 -35.02 6.60
N THR A 287 11.85 -35.01 7.85
CA THR A 287 11.04 -36.08 8.42
C THR A 287 9.59 -36.12 7.91
N GLU A 288 9.02 -35.01 7.41
CA GLU A 288 7.68 -35.02 6.79
C GLU A 288 7.68 -35.64 5.38
N ILE A 289 8.84 -35.69 4.71
CA ILE A 289 8.96 -36.26 3.35
C ILE A 289 8.90 -37.80 3.40
N GLN A 290 9.29 -38.44 4.51
CA GLN A 290 9.21 -39.90 4.64
C GLN A 290 7.79 -40.42 4.94
N GLN A 291 6.88 -39.59 5.46
CA GLN A 291 5.50 -40.03 5.70
C GLN A 291 4.62 -40.05 4.44
N VAL A 292 5.07 -39.43 3.33
CA VAL A 292 4.33 -39.44 2.05
C VAL A 292 4.76 -40.62 1.15
N VAL A 293 5.82 -41.34 1.49
CA VAL A 293 6.33 -42.48 0.70
C VAL A 293 5.84 -43.85 1.23
N HIS A 294 5.14 -43.87 2.37
CA HIS A 294 4.50 -45.07 2.93
C HIS A 294 3.04 -44.81 3.32
N ILE A 295 2.20 -44.53 2.32
CA ILE A 295 0.75 -44.82 2.36
C ILE A 295 0.36 -45.40 1.00
#